data_AF-A0A643CF18-F1
#
_entry.id   AF-A0A643CF18-F1
#
_cell.length_a   1.000
_cell.length_b   1.000
_cell.length_c   1.000
_cell.angle_alpha   90.00
_cell.angle_beta   90.00
_cell.angle_gamma   90.00
#
_symmetry.space_group_name_H-M   'P 1'
#
loop_
_entity.id
_entity.type
_entity.pdbx_description
1 polymer ?
#
loop_
_entity_poly.entity_id
_entity_poly.type
_entity_poly.pdbx_seq_one_letter_code
_entity_poly.pdbx_strand_id
1 'polypeptide(L)'
;MFTIQLALIGFAEFVLHLNRLNPEMLQIAQDTGKLNVAYFRFDINDATGDLDANRPVPFRLTPNISEFLTTIGVSGPLTASMIAVARCFAQPNFKVDGILKTVLRDEIIAWHKKTQEDTSSPLSAAGQPENMDSQQLVSLVQKAVTAIMTRLHNLAQFEGGESKVNTLVAAANSLDNLCRMDPAWHPWL
;
A
#
# COMPACT_ATOMS: atom_id res chain seq x y z
N MET A 1 5.26 -19.45 8.25
CA MET A 1 4.06 -18.59 8.39
C MET A 1 4.44 -17.12 8.28
N PHE A 2 5.37 -16.64 9.12
CA PHE A 2 5.92 -15.27 9.09
C PHE A 2 6.21 -14.73 7.68
N THR A 3 7.07 -15.40 6.90
CA THR A 3 7.51 -14.92 5.57
C THR A 3 6.36 -14.71 4.60
N ILE A 4 5.37 -15.61 4.60
CA ILE A 4 4.22 -15.53 3.70
C ILE A 4 3.32 -14.36 4.11
N GLN A 5 3.06 -14.19 5.42
CA GLN A 5 2.26 -13.06 5.89
C GLN A 5 2.96 -11.73 5.66
N LEU A 6 4.29 -11.69 5.81
CA LEU A 6 5.08 -10.49 5.51
C LEU A 6 5.02 -10.16 4.02
N ALA A 7 5.09 -11.18 3.14
CA ALA A 7 4.88 -10.99 1.71
C ALA A 7 3.52 -10.38 1.41
N LEU A 8 2.45 -10.85 2.06
CA LEU A 8 1.10 -10.31 1.89
C LEU A 8 0.99 -8.87 2.39
N ILE A 9 1.59 -8.56 3.54
CA ILE A 9 1.59 -7.21 4.12
C ILE A 9 2.35 -6.25 3.21
N GLY A 10 3.56 -6.60 2.79
CA GLY A 10 4.36 -5.75 1.89
C GLY A 10 3.74 -5.60 0.50
N PHE A 11 3.11 -6.66 -0.01
CA PHE A 11 2.32 -6.61 -1.24
C PHE A 11 1.15 -5.63 -1.12
N ALA A 12 0.39 -5.70 -0.02
CA ALA A 12 -0.71 -4.77 0.25
C ALA A 12 -0.20 -3.33 0.41
N GLU A 13 0.90 -3.13 1.14
CA GLU A 13 1.54 -1.81 1.33
C GLU A 13 1.79 -1.11 0.00
N PHE A 14 2.37 -1.86 -0.95
CA PHE A 14 2.70 -1.35 -2.27
C PHE A 14 1.46 -1.25 -3.18
N VAL A 15 0.71 -2.33 -3.39
CA VAL A 15 -0.37 -2.36 -4.39
C VAL A 15 -1.50 -1.42 -4.02
N LEU A 16 -1.88 -1.35 -2.75
CA LEU A 16 -3.01 -0.55 -2.29
C LEU A 16 -2.62 0.90 -1.91
N HIS A 17 -1.36 1.31 -2.12
CA HIS A 17 -0.86 2.63 -1.73
C HIS A 17 -1.13 2.94 -0.25
N LEU A 18 -0.79 2.00 0.62
CA LEU A 18 -1.04 2.18 2.05
C LEU A 18 0.10 2.98 2.69
N ASN A 19 -0.19 3.60 3.83
CA ASN A 19 0.79 4.35 4.60
C ASN A 19 1.97 3.46 5.02
N ARG A 20 3.12 4.09 5.30
CA ARG A 20 4.35 3.35 5.62
C ARG A 20 4.15 2.48 6.86
N LEU A 21 4.52 1.20 6.76
CA LEU A 21 4.50 0.31 7.91
C LEU A 21 5.67 0.66 8.84
N ASN A 22 5.36 1.19 10.02
CA ASN A 22 6.35 1.41 11.07
C ASN A 22 6.46 0.18 12.00
N PRO A 23 7.56 0.02 12.77
CA PRO A 23 7.75 -1.13 13.65
C PRO A 23 6.62 -1.31 14.68
N GLU A 24 6.12 -0.21 15.25
CA GLU A 24 5.07 -0.23 16.28
C GLU A 24 3.72 -0.74 15.76
N MET A 25 3.51 -0.71 14.44
CA MET A 25 2.30 -1.21 13.81
C MET A 25 2.33 -2.72 13.61
N LEU A 26 3.52 -3.34 13.58
CA LEU A 26 3.71 -4.76 13.28
C LEU A 26 3.87 -5.57 14.57
N GLN A 27 2.87 -6.40 14.86
CA GLN A 27 2.89 -7.32 15.98
C GLN A 27 3.22 -8.74 15.53
N ILE A 28 4.07 -9.42 16.28
CA ILE A 28 4.51 -10.79 15.99
C ILE A 28 4.08 -11.69 17.14
N ALA A 29 3.22 -12.65 16.85
CA ALA A 29 2.85 -13.71 17.81
C ALA A 29 4.04 -14.68 17.96
N GLN A 30 4.62 -14.76 19.16
CA GLN A 30 5.85 -15.51 19.41
C GLN A 30 5.67 -17.04 19.35
N ASP A 31 4.46 -17.52 19.62
CA ASP A 31 4.09 -18.93 19.63
C ASP A 31 3.91 -19.51 18.22
N THR A 32 3.44 -18.70 17.28
CA THR A 32 3.01 -19.12 15.94
C THR A 32 3.78 -18.45 14.80
N GLY A 33 4.53 -17.38 15.10
CA GLY A 33 5.17 -16.53 14.11
C GLY A 33 4.18 -15.82 13.19
N LYS A 34 2.94 -15.61 13.65
CA LYS A 34 1.92 -14.87 12.90
C LYS A 34 2.12 -13.36 13.04
N LEU A 35 1.83 -12.65 11.97
CA LEU A 35 1.90 -11.21 11.88
C LEU A 35 0.51 -10.59 11.97
N ASN A 36 0.40 -9.51 12.72
CA ASN A 36 -0.76 -8.64 12.76
C ASN A 36 -0.32 -7.19 12.54
N VAL A 37 -1.10 -6.44 11.77
CA VAL A 37 -0.86 -5.01 11.52
C VAL A 37 -2.01 -4.24 12.14
N ALA A 38 -1.74 -3.46 13.18
CA ALA A 38 -2.79 -2.79 13.96
C ALA A 38 -3.43 -1.61 13.22
N TYR A 39 -2.69 -0.98 12.30
CA TYR A 39 -3.12 0.22 11.60
C TYR A 39 -2.65 0.17 10.16
N PHE A 40 -3.55 0.31 9.20
CA PHE A 40 -3.18 0.43 7.80
C PHE A 40 -4.26 1.25 7.09
N ARG A 41 -3.88 2.38 6.48
CA ARG A 41 -4.78 3.29 5.78
C ARG A 41 -4.25 3.59 4.40
N PHE A 42 -5.13 3.96 3.49
CA PHE A 42 -4.74 4.52 2.19
C PHE A 42 -3.97 5.82 2.42
N ASP A 43 -2.83 5.95 1.74
CA ASP A 43 -2.00 7.14 1.77
C ASP A 43 -2.56 8.13 0.74
N ILE A 44 -3.44 9.03 1.19
CA ILE A 44 -4.09 10.04 0.35
C ILE A 44 -3.37 11.37 0.56
N ASN A 45 -2.94 11.99 -0.54
CA ASN A 45 -2.34 13.31 -0.52
C ASN A 45 -3.39 14.35 -0.09
N ASP A 46 -3.15 15.03 1.03
CA ASP A 46 -4.11 15.98 1.59
C ASP A 46 -4.45 17.14 0.64
N ALA A 47 -3.56 17.52 -0.29
CA ALA A 47 -3.77 18.62 -1.23
C ALA A 47 -4.50 18.21 -2.51
N THR A 48 -4.24 17.01 -3.05
CA THR A 48 -4.79 16.58 -4.34
C THR A 48 -5.89 15.53 -4.25
N GLY A 49 -5.97 14.79 -3.13
CA GLY A 49 -6.86 13.63 -2.98
C GLY A 49 -6.38 12.39 -3.74
N ASP A 50 -5.17 12.43 -4.31
CA ASP A 50 -4.57 11.30 -5.02
C ASP A 50 -3.91 10.31 -4.06
N LEU A 51 -3.87 9.04 -4.44
CA LEU A 51 -3.07 8.04 -3.73
C LEU A 51 -1.57 8.35 -3.89
N ASP A 52 -0.87 8.59 -2.78
CA ASP A 52 0.56 8.86 -2.81
C ASP A 52 1.36 7.58 -3.09
N ALA A 53 2.44 7.76 -3.84
CA ALA A 53 3.30 6.73 -4.39
C ALA A 53 4.78 7.05 -4.23
N ASN A 54 5.14 8.28 -3.85
CA ASN A 54 6.50 8.79 -3.96
C ASN A 54 7.33 8.43 -2.73
N ARG A 55 7.75 7.16 -2.66
CA ARG A 55 8.68 6.68 -1.63
C ARG A 55 9.86 5.89 -2.23
N PRO A 56 11.09 6.10 -1.72
CA PRO A 56 12.26 5.33 -2.14
C PRO A 56 12.09 3.82 -1.90
N VAL A 57 11.46 3.46 -0.78
CA VAL A 57 11.25 2.07 -0.36
C VAL A 57 9.78 1.69 -0.60
N PRO A 58 9.47 0.70 -1.46
CA PRO A 58 8.09 0.38 -1.83
C PRO A 58 7.28 -0.27 -0.70
N PHE A 59 7.92 -1.05 0.15
CA PHE A 59 7.34 -1.71 1.33
C PHE A 59 8.43 -2.04 2.37
N ARG A 60 8.05 -2.31 3.62
CA ARG A 60 9.03 -2.58 4.69
C ARG A 60 9.74 -3.94 4.52
N LEU A 61 10.97 -3.90 4.01
CA LEU A 61 11.93 -5.02 4.02
C LEU A 61 13.31 -4.50 4.43
N THR A 62 13.44 -4.22 5.71
CA THR A 62 14.64 -3.66 6.34
C THR A 62 15.72 -4.72 6.55
N PRO A 63 16.97 -4.32 6.86
CA PRO A 63 18.08 -5.25 7.05
C PRO A 63 17.81 -6.33 8.10
N ASN A 64 17.24 -6.01 9.27
CA ASN A 64 16.99 -7.05 10.29
C ASN A 64 15.92 -8.04 9.86
N ILE A 65 14.86 -7.57 9.17
CA ILE A 65 13.83 -8.45 8.62
C ILE A 65 14.44 -9.34 7.53
N SER A 66 15.25 -8.76 6.62
CA SER A 66 15.92 -9.52 5.56
C SER A 66 16.92 -10.53 6.14
N GLU A 67 17.64 -10.18 7.20
CA GLU A 67 18.56 -11.08 7.89
C GLU A 67 17.81 -12.23 8.53
N PHE A 68 16.71 -11.95 9.26
CA PHE A 68 15.85 -12.97 9.84
C PHE A 68 15.27 -13.94 8.79
N LEU A 69 14.86 -13.41 7.63
CA LEU A 69 14.37 -14.24 6.53
C LEU A 69 15.48 -15.01 5.81
N THR A 70 16.71 -14.53 5.87
CA THR A 70 17.84 -14.93 5.01
C THR A 70 17.61 -14.63 3.52
N THR A 71 18.68 -14.64 2.73
CA THR A 71 18.62 -14.47 1.27
C THR A 71 17.71 -15.49 0.59
N ILE A 72 17.65 -16.71 1.13
CA ILE A 72 16.80 -17.79 0.60
C ILE A 72 15.32 -17.49 0.88
N GLY A 73 15.00 -16.98 2.08
CA GLY A 73 13.64 -16.60 2.44
C GLY A 73 13.12 -15.44 1.59
N VAL A 74 13.97 -14.46 1.32
CA VAL A 74 13.65 -13.29 0.50
C VAL A 74 13.47 -13.66 -0.98
N SER A 75 14.46 -14.32 -1.59
CA SER A 75 14.40 -14.67 -3.03
C SER A 75 13.46 -15.83 -3.35
N GLY A 76 13.19 -16.71 -2.38
CA GLY A 76 12.27 -17.84 -2.53
C GLY A 76 10.87 -17.51 -2.00
N PRO A 77 10.50 -17.95 -0.78
CA PRO A 77 9.12 -17.88 -0.29
C PRO A 77 8.49 -16.49 -0.31
N LEU A 78 9.22 -15.43 0.07
CA LEU A 78 8.68 -14.07 0.11
C LEU A 78 8.28 -13.62 -1.31
N THR A 79 9.23 -13.66 -2.23
CA THR A 79 9.06 -13.27 -3.64
C THR A 79 8.01 -14.13 -4.35
N ALA A 80 8.08 -15.46 -4.21
CA ALA A 80 7.13 -16.38 -4.82
C ALA A 80 5.69 -16.15 -4.31
N SER A 81 5.52 -15.85 -3.01
CA SER A 81 4.20 -15.56 -2.44
C SER A 81 3.61 -14.25 -3.01
N MET A 82 4.42 -13.19 -3.13
CA MET A 82 3.99 -11.94 -3.74
C MET A 82 3.56 -12.13 -5.21
N ILE A 83 4.34 -12.89 -5.99
CA ILE A 83 4.01 -13.23 -7.38
C ILE A 83 2.69 -13.99 -7.47
N ALA A 84 2.53 -15.04 -6.64
CA ALA A 84 1.33 -15.87 -6.65
C ALA A 84 0.08 -15.03 -6.37
N VAL A 85 0.14 -14.15 -5.37
CA VAL A 85 -0.97 -13.29 -4.97
C VAL A 85 -1.30 -12.26 -6.04
N ALA A 86 -0.29 -11.63 -6.66
CA ALA A 86 -0.49 -10.71 -7.78
C ALA A 86 -1.26 -11.39 -8.92
N ARG A 87 -0.86 -12.62 -9.28
CA ARG A 87 -1.52 -13.40 -10.32
C ARG A 87 -2.93 -13.80 -9.94
N CYS A 88 -3.16 -14.24 -8.71
CA CYS A 88 -4.49 -14.62 -8.24
C CYS A 88 -5.47 -13.44 -8.31
N PHE A 89 -5.05 -12.22 -7.97
CA PHE A 89 -5.94 -11.06 -8.10
C PHE A 89 -6.11 -10.57 -9.55
N ALA A 90 -5.14 -10.82 -10.42
CA ALA A 90 -5.23 -10.46 -11.83
C ALA A 90 -6.02 -11.48 -12.67
N GLN A 91 -5.99 -12.77 -12.31
CA GLN A 91 -6.55 -13.87 -13.09
C GLN A 91 -7.16 -14.97 -12.20
N PRO A 92 -8.40 -15.42 -12.46
CA PRO A 92 -9.40 -14.87 -13.41
C PRO A 92 -9.90 -13.47 -13.01
N ASN A 93 -10.71 -12.81 -13.85
CA ASN A 93 -11.20 -11.45 -13.61
C ASN A 93 -12.23 -11.40 -12.46
N PHE A 94 -11.74 -11.34 -11.22
CA PHE A 94 -12.54 -11.33 -9.99
C PHE A 94 -13.30 -10.02 -9.71
N LYS A 95 -13.32 -9.07 -10.65
CA LYS A 95 -13.96 -7.74 -10.46
C LYS A 95 -13.47 -7.02 -9.21
N VAL A 96 -12.18 -7.16 -8.90
CA VAL A 96 -11.50 -6.47 -7.78
C VAL A 96 -11.73 -4.96 -7.87
N ASP A 97 -11.83 -4.41 -9.09
CA ASP A 97 -12.15 -3.01 -9.32
C ASP A 97 -13.48 -2.59 -8.68
N GLY A 98 -14.49 -3.46 -8.65
CA GLY A 98 -15.78 -3.18 -8.02
C GLY A 98 -15.69 -3.03 -6.51
N ILE A 99 -14.94 -3.92 -5.86
CA ILE A 99 -14.70 -3.88 -4.41
C ILE A 99 -13.88 -2.64 -4.05
N LEU A 100 -12.85 -2.33 -4.84
CA LEU A 100 -12.02 -1.15 -4.64
C LEU A 100 -12.82 0.14 -4.81
N LYS A 101 -13.74 0.22 -5.79
CA LYS A 101 -14.63 1.39 -5.97
C LYS A 101 -15.47 1.66 -4.72
N THR A 102 -16.01 0.62 -4.08
CA THR A 102 -16.82 0.80 -2.87
C THR A 102 -15.97 1.28 -1.69
N VAL A 103 -14.81 0.67 -1.46
CA VAL A 103 -13.93 1.04 -0.33
C VAL A 103 -13.34 2.43 -0.53
N LEU A 104 -12.77 2.73 -1.71
CA LEU A 104 -12.13 4.02 -1.98
C LEU A 104 -13.12 5.18 -2.04
N ARG A 105 -14.40 4.93 -2.36
CA ARG A 105 -15.44 5.96 -2.27
C ARG A 105 -15.58 6.48 -0.85
N ASP A 106 -15.66 5.57 0.13
CA ASP A 106 -15.83 5.94 1.53
C ASP A 106 -14.59 6.68 2.05
N GLU A 107 -13.39 6.22 1.66
CA GLU A 107 -12.11 6.88 2.02
C GLU A 107 -11.99 8.29 1.43
N ILE A 108 -12.38 8.49 0.16
CA ILE A 108 -12.33 9.82 -0.48
C ILE A 108 -13.38 10.77 0.14
N ILE A 109 -14.55 10.26 0.53
CA ILE A 109 -15.55 11.07 1.26
C ILE A 109 -15.01 11.46 2.64
N ALA A 110 -14.37 10.52 3.36
CA ALA A 110 -13.78 10.78 4.66
C ALA A 110 -12.63 11.82 4.56
N TRP A 111 -11.77 11.68 3.56
CA TRP A 111 -10.73 12.66 3.25
C TRP A 111 -11.33 14.05 2.98
N HIS A 112 -12.34 14.16 2.11
CA HIS A 112 -12.92 15.45 1.76
C HIS A 112 -13.54 16.17 2.97
N LYS A 113 -14.21 15.42 3.87
CA LYS A 113 -14.75 15.98 5.11
C LYS A 113 -13.64 16.51 6.03
N LYS A 114 -12.57 15.73 6.22
CA LYS A 114 -11.40 16.16 7.00
C LYS A 114 -10.80 17.46 6.44
N THR A 115 -10.61 17.55 5.12
CA THR A 115 -10.06 18.76 4.48
C THR A 115 -10.94 20.00 4.71
N GLN A 116 -12.27 19.86 4.71
CA GLN A 116 -13.17 20.97 5.02
C GLN A 116 -13.06 21.44 6.47
N GLU A 117 -12.94 20.50 7.43
CA GLU A 117 -12.76 20.81 8.85
C GLU A 117 -11.44 21.54 9.12
N ASP A 118 -10.35 21.10 8.49
CA ASP A 118 -9.01 21.70 8.66
C ASP A 118 -8.89 23.10 8.03
N THR A 119 -9.68 23.41 6.99
CA THR A 119 -9.56 24.66 6.22
C THR A 119 -10.41 25.82 6.76
N SER A 120 -11.27 25.57 7.77
CA SER A 120 -12.13 26.55 8.48
C SER A 120 -12.35 27.89 7.73
N SER A 121 -13.07 27.86 6.61
CA SER A 121 -13.77 29.05 6.14
C SER A 121 -15.06 29.17 6.96
N PRO A 122 -15.52 30.38 7.36
CA PRO A 122 -16.71 30.49 8.19
C PRO A 122 -17.89 29.86 7.47
N LEU A 123 -18.66 29.06 8.21
CA LEU A 123 -19.90 28.45 7.75
C LEU A 123 -20.68 29.44 6.87
N SER A 124 -20.92 29.06 5.61
CA SER A 124 -22.05 29.62 4.87
C SER A 124 -23.31 29.42 5.72
N ALA A 125 -24.21 30.42 5.71
CA ALA A 125 -25.31 30.61 6.66
C ALA A 125 -26.37 29.48 6.73
N ALA A 126 -26.12 28.31 6.13
CA ALA A 126 -26.99 27.15 6.10
C ALA A 126 -26.44 25.91 6.84
N GLY A 127 -25.22 25.93 7.38
CA GLY A 127 -24.71 24.87 8.26
C GLY A 127 -24.65 23.45 7.65
N GLN A 128 -24.69 23.35 6.32
CA GLN A 128 -24.52 22.08 5.62
C GLN A 128 -23.14 22.06 4.97
N PRO A 129 -22.31 21.03 5.22
CA PRO A 129 -21.06 20.87 4.47
C PRO A 129 -21.42 20.80 2.98
N GLU A 130 -20.73 21.58 2.14
CA GLU A 130 -20.90 21.47 0.70
C GLU A 130 -20.52 20.04 0.31
N ASN A 131 -21.51 19.26 -0.12
CA ASN A 131 -21.27 17.91 -0.59
C ASN A 131 -20.38 18.01 -1.84
N MET A 132 -19.28 17.25 -1.85
CA MET A 132 -18.42 17.14 -3.03
C MET A 132 -19.27 16.82 -4.26
N ASP A 133 -18.99 17.49 -5.37
CA ASP A 133 -19.68 17.23 -6.62
C ASP A 133 -19.58 15.75 -7.00
N SER A 134 -20.73 15.18 -7.40
CA SER A 134 -20.84 13.74 -7.65
C SER A 134 -19.95 13.29 -8.80
N GLN A 135 -19.72 14.14 -9.81
CA GLN A 135 -18.82 13.82 -10.92
C GLN A 135 -17.36 13.85 -10.48
N GLN A 136 -16.98 14.83 -9.64
CA GLN A 136 -15.64 14.91 -9.08
C GLN A 136 -15.31 13.69 -8.20
N LEU A 137 -16.24 13.26 -7.34
CA LEU A 137 -16.09 12.06 -6.52
C LEU A 137 -15.84 10.81 -7.38
N VAL A 138 -16.65 10.60 -8.42
CA VAL A 138 -16.51 9.45 -9.32
C VAL A 138 -15.15 9.48 -10.04
N SER A 139 -14.69 10.66 -10.46
CA SER A 139 -13.39 10.84 -11.11
C SER A 139 -12.22 10.45 -10.19
N LEU A 140 -12.21 10.94 -8.94
CA LEU A 140 -11.17 10.63 -7.96
C LEU A 140 -11.14 9.13 -7.61
N VAL A 141 -12.31 8.53 -7.37
CA VAL A 141 -12.42 7.09 -7.10
C VAL A 141 -11.89 6.28 -8.29
N GLN A 142 -12.29 6.64 -9.52
CA GLN A 142 -11.85 5.92 -10.71
C GLN A 142 -10.32 6.06 -10.92
N LYS A 143 -9.74 7.23 -10.64
CA LYS A 143 -8.29 7.46 -10.69
C LYS A 143 -7.56 6.59 -9.67
N ALA A 144 -8.02 6.57 -8.41
CA ALA A 144 -7.44 5.76 -7.35
C ALA A 144 -7.50 4.24 -7.66
N VAL A 145 -8.65 3.75 -8.11
CA VAL A 145 -8.81 2.35 -8.53
C VAL A 145 -7.86 2.01 -9.69
N THR A 146 -7.73 2.91 -10.66
CA THR A 146 -6.83 2.72 -11.82
C THR A 146 -5.37 2.63 -11.36
N ALA A 147 -4.95 3.46 -10.39
CA ALA A 147 -3.59 3.41 -9.84
C ALA A 147 -3.29 2.05 -9.19
N ILE A 148 -4.20 1.56 -8.33
CA ILE A 148 -4.06 0.25 -7.66
C ILE A 148 -4.03 -0.89 -8.68
N MET A 149 -4.98 -0.91 -9.61
CA MET A 149 -5.07 -1.97 -10.63
C MET A 149 -3.85 -1.97 -11.56
N THR A 150 -3.28 -0.80 -11.86
CA THR A 150 -2.03 -0.69 -12.63
C THR A 150 -0.86 -1.33 -11.89
N ARG A 151 -0.68 -1.03 -10.59
CA ARG A 151 0.36 -1.70 -9.78
C ARG A 151 0.16 -3.21 -9.74
N LEU A 152 -1.06 -3.66 -9.50
CA LEU A 152 -1.41 -5.07 -9.45
C LEU A 152 -1.06 -5.80 -10.76
N HIS A 153 -1.53 -5.27 -11.90
CA HIS A 153 -1.28 -5.89 -13.20
C HIS A 153 0.21 -5.88 -13.57
N ASN A 154 0.94 -4.83 -13.23
CA ASN A 154 2.39 -4.79 -13.44
C ASN A 154 3.13 -5.90 -12.67
N LEU A 155 2.74 -6.20 -11.43
CA LEU A 155 3.35 -7.28 -10.65
C LEU A 155 2.92 -8.68 -11.11
N ALA A 156 1.73 -8.81 -11.69
CA ALA A 156 1.21 -10.08 -12.17
C ALA A 156 1.82 -10.55 -13.50
N GLN A 157 2.40 -9.62 -14.27
CA GLN A 157 3.01 -9.91 -15.58
C GLN A 157 4.43 -10.46 -15.45
N PHE A 158 4.81 -11.27 -16.44
CA PHE A 158 6.16 -11.78 -16.62
C PHE A 158 6.73 -11.27 -17.93
N GLU A 159 7.95 -10.75 -17.90
CA GLU A 159 8.71 -10.31 -19.07
C GLU A 159 9.93 -11.24 -19.18
N GLY A 160 9.99 -12.05 -20.24
CA GLY A 160 11.14 -12.96 -20.45
C GLY A 160 11.36 -14.02 -19.36
N GLY A 161 10.34 -14.35 -18.56
CA GLY A 161 10.44 -15.27 -17.42
C GLY A 161 10.79 -14.59 -16.09
N GLU A 162 11.04 -13.28 -16.11
CA GLU A 162 11.26 -12.48 -14.90
C GLU A 162 9.99 -11.74 -14.49
N SER A 163 9.78 -11.63 -13.17
CA SER A 163 8.67 -10.87 -12.60
C SER A 163 9.17 -9.53 -12.06
N LYS A 164 8.38 -8.46 -12.25
CA LYS A 164 8.63 -7.14 -11.66
C LYS A 164 8.64 -7.15 -10.14
N VAL A 165 8.12 -8.21 -9.50
CA VAL A 165 8.26 -8.43 -8.06
C VAL A 165 9.73 -8.53 -7.64
N ASN A 166 10.61 -9.12 -8.46
CA ASN A 166 12.05 -9.20 -8.15
C ASN A 166 12.65 -7.80 -8.00
N THR A 167 12.34 -6.91 -8.95
CA THR A 167 12.76 -5.50 -8.91
C THR A 167 12.19 -4.78 -7.68
N LEU A 168 10.93 -5.05 -7.34
CA LEU A 168 10.27 -4.48 -6.17
C LEU A 168 10.96 -4.89 -4.86
N VAL A 169 11.27 -6.18 -4.70
CA VAL A 169 11.96 -6.73 -3.53
C VAL A 169 13.39 -6.18 -3.44
N ALA A 170 14.10 -6.10 -4.56
CA ALA A 170 15.43 -5.51 -4.61
C ALA A 170 15.40 -4.02 -4.21
N ALA A 171 14.41 -3.26 -4.68
CA ALA A 171 14.23 -1.86 -4.30
C ALA A 171 13.90 -1.70 -2.81
N ALA A 172 13.13 -2.62 -2.22
CA ALA A 172 12.78 -2.59 -0.80
C ALA A 172 13.98 -2.86 0.12
N ASN A 173 14.90 -3.73 -0.30
CA ASN A 173 16.08 -4.12 0.46
C ASN A 173 17.35 -3.33 0.08
N SER A 174 17.23 -2.30 -0.75
CA SER A 174 18.37 -1.50 -1.21
C SER A 174 18.81 -0.50 -0.14
N LEU A 175 20.09 -0.56 0.27
CA LEU A 175 20.67 0.39 1.21
C LEU A 175 20.59 1.85 0.70
N ASP A 176 20.72 2.07 -0.61
CA ASP A 176 20.61 3.39 -1.23
C ASP A 176 19.18 3.96 -1.15
N ASN A 177 18.17 3.10 -1.15
CA ASN A 177 16.78 3.52 -0.95
C ASN A 177 16.48 3.70 0.54
N LEU A 178 16.96 2.79 1.38
CA LEU A 178 16.74 2.81 2.84
C LEU A 178 17.38 4.04 3.50
N CYS A 179 18.57 4.46 3.05
CA CYS A 179 19.23 5.64 3.61
C CYS A 179 18.53 6.97 3.29
N ARG A 180 17.62 6.97 2.32
CA ARG A 180 16.78 8.12 1.94
C ARG A 180 15.46 8.18 2.71
N MET A 181 15.16 7.16 3.51
CA MET A 181 13.96 7.13 4.33
C MET A 181 14.11 8.01 5.57
N ASP A 182 12.98 8.53 6.05
CA ASP A 182 12.93 9.30 7.29
C ASP A 182 13.44 8.44 8.47
N PRO A 183 14.34 8.95 9.33
CA PRO A 183 14.82 8.20 10.50
C PRO A 183 13.72 7.70 11.44
N ALA A 184 12.58 8.39 11.55
CA ALA A 184 11.44 7.96 12.36
C ALA A 184 10.78 6.67 11.83
N TRP A 185 11.01 6.31 10.57
CA TRP A 185 10.57 5.02 10.01
C TRP A 185 11.47 3.84 10.44
N HIS A 186 12.64 4.14 11.04
CA HIS A 186 13.65 3.18 11.48
C HIS A 186 14.12 2.25 10.35
N PRO A 187 14.75 2.77 9.28
CA PRO A 187 15.16 1.96 8.12
C PRO A 187 16.17 0.85 8.43
N TRP A 188 16.83 0.89 9.59
CA TRP A 188 17.74 -0.15 10.06
C TRP A 188 17.05 -1.30 10.81
N LEU A 189 15.78 -1.14 11.22
CA LEU A 189 15.00 -2.15 11.95
C LEU A 189 14.07 -2.92 11.01
#